data_AF-A0A171BKN6-F1
#
_entry.id   AF-A0A171BKN6-F1
#
_cell.length_a   1.000
_cell.length_b   1.000
_cell.length_c   1.000
_cell.angle_alpha   90.00
_cell.angle_beta   90.00
_cell.angle_gamma   90.00
#
_symmetry.space_group_name_H-M   'P 1'
#
loop_
_entity.id
_entity.type
_entity.pdbx_description
1 polymer ?
#
loop_
_entity_poly.entity_id
_entity_poly.type
_entity_poly.pdbx_seq_one_letter_code
_entity_poly.pdbx_strand_id
1 'polypeptide(L)'
;MPRRIDGAWWPHTFDLLAELPQLLSDLPESWGRIDSVLVNSALWTGAPGRLLVRNHVVRLHRTTSAHAPSTIVLMASGQGRRDLLVVPPDATEQTAAALLSAAGLPAEQGFPAS
;
A
#
# COMPACT_ATOMS: atom_id res chain seq x y z
N MET A 1 -14.24 -8.31 -13.20
CA MET A 1 -13.26 -7.36 -13.77
C MET A 1 -12.12 -7.26 -12.77
N PRO A 2 -10.86 -7.64 -13.11
CA PRO A 2 -9.74 -7.37 -12.24
C PRO A 2 -9.68 -5.85 -12.00
N ARG A 3 -9.67 -5.43 -10.73
CA ARG A 3 -9.56 -4.02 -10.39
C ARG A 3 -8.19 -3.52 -10.86
N ARG A 4 -8.20 -2.37 -11.53
CA ARG A 4 -6.97 -1.71 -11.97
C ARG A 4 -6.20 -1.28 -10.72
N ILE A 5 -4.94 -1.66 -10.64
CA ILE A 5 -4.02 -1.21 -9.59
C ILE A 5 -3.55 0.20 -9.97
N ASP A 6 -3.61 1.14 -9.03
CA ASP A 6 -3.21 2.54 -9.22
C ASP A 6 -1.70 2.75 -9.06
N GLY A 7 -1.02 1.87 -8.32
CA GLY A 7 0.43 1.91 -8.13
C GLY A 7 0.96 0.71 -7.36
N ALA A 8 2.26 0.67 -7.13
CA ALA A 8 2.87 -0.38 -6.32
C ALA A 8 3.69 0.23 -5.19
N TRP A 9 3.81 -0.52 -4.11
CA TRP A 9 4.55 -0.14 -2.94
C TRP A 9 5.47 -1.29 -2.56
N TRP A 10 6.75 -0.98 -2.42
CA TRP A 10 7.74 -1.94 -1.96
C TRP A 10 8.23 -1.52 -0.58
N PRO A 11 7.61 -2.05 0.50
CA PRO A 11 8.10 -1.84 1.84
C PRO A 11 9.45 -2.52 2.05
N HIS A 12 10.27 -1.94 2.92
CA HIS A 12 11.54 -2.54 3.38
C HIS A 12 11.33 -3.59 4.46
N THR A 13 10.24 -3.47 5.23
CA THR A 13 9.91 -4.39 6.32
C THR A 13 8.42 -4.75 6.31
N PHE A 14 8.05 -5.84 7.00
CA PHE A 14 6.65 -6.14 7.26
C PHE A 14 6.06 -5.30 8.42
N ASP A 15 6.79 -4.29 8.90
CA ASP A 15 6.33 -3.38 9.95
C ASP A 15 5.49 -2.26 9.34
N LEU A 16 4.17 -2.46 9.33
CA LEU A 16 3.26 -1.48 8.75
C LEU A 16 3.38 -0.10 9.42
N LEU A 17 3.78 -0.03 10.70
CA LEU A 17 3.84 1.22 11.44
C LEU A 17 5.04 2.08 11.06
N ALA A 18 6.16 1.46 10.74
CA ALA A 18 7.33 2.14 10.20
C ALA A 18 7.13 2.54 8.73
N GLU A 19 6.48 1.67 7.96
CA GLU A 19 6.44 1.79 6.50
C GLU A 19 5.29 2.69 6.00
N LEU A 20 4.10 2.66 6.63
CA LEU A 20 2.98 3.52 6.21
C LEU A 20 3.29 5.02 6.25
N PRO A 21 3.91 5.56 7.32
CA PRO A 21 4.23 6.97 7.37
C PRO A 21 5.15 7.41 6.23
N GLN A 22 6.10 6.55 5.84
CA GLN A 22 7.00 6.81 4.71
C GLN A 22 6.23 6.77 3.39
N LEU A 23 5.46 5.70 3.15
CA LEU A 23 4.61 5.58 1.95
C LEU A 23 3.74 6.82 1.77
N LEU A 24 2.96 7.17 2.81
CA LEU A 24 2.06 8.32 2.76
C LEU A 24 2.79 9.66 2.62
N SER A 25 4.09 9.70 2.94
CA SER A 25 4.91 10.89 2.74
C SER A 25 5.45 11.03 1.33
N ASP A 26 5.66 9.91 0.65
CA ASP A 26 6.14 9.82 -0.73
C ASP A 26 5.01 9.87 -1.76
N LEU A 27 3.77 9.63 -1.34
CA LEU A 27 2.61 9.70 -2.23
C LEU A 27 2.49 11.07 -2.92
N PRO A 28 2.16 11.08 -4.22
CA PRO A 28 2.00 12.32 -4.97
C PRO A 28 0.79 13.10 -4.46
N GLU A 29 0.88 14.44 -4.50
CA GLU A 29 -0.19 15.34 -4.05
C GLU A 29 -1.53 15.09 -4.76
N SER A 30 -1.50 14.53 -5.97
CA SER A 30 -2.67 14.16 -6.77
C SER A 30 -3.52 13.06 -6.14
N TRP A 31 -2.96 12.25 -5.24
CA TRP A 31 -3.71 11.23 -4.51
C TRP A 31 -4.46 11.81 -3.31
N GLY A 32 -4.08 13.02 -2.91
CA GLY A 32 -4.68 13.75 -1.81
C GLY A 32 -4.37 13.13 -0.45
N ARG A 33 -5.12 13.59 0.55
CA ARG A 33 -4.91 13.19 1.95
C ARG A 33 -5.60 11.86 2.22
N ILE A 34 -4.81 10.81 2.44
CA ILE A 34 -5.32 9.50 2.82
C ILE A 34 -5.85 9.53 4.25
N ASP A 35 -7.15 9.24 4.43
CA ASP A 35 -7.80 9.17 5.74
C ASP A 35 -7.93 7.74 6.27
N SER A 36 -7.99 6.75 5.38
CA SER A 36 -8.18 5.35 5.73
C SER A 36 -7.38 4.42 4.82
N VAL A 37 -6.88 3.33 5.36
CA VAL A 37 -6.08 2.31 4.68
C VAL A 37 -6.64 0.94 5.00
N LEU A 38 -6.99 0.17 3.98
CA LEU A 38 -7.38 -1.23 4.12
C LEU A 38 -6.17 -2.10 3.81
N VAL A 39 -5.76 -2.93 4.77
CA VAL A 39 -4.66 -3.88 4.62
C VAL A 39 -5.15 -5.31 4.79
N ASN A 40 -4.49 -6.25 4.12
CA ASN A 40 -4.75 -7.66 4.33
C ASN A 40 -4.17 -8.11 5.68
N SER A 41 -5.02 -8.66 6.56
CA SER A 41 -4.57 -9.13 7.89
C SER A 41 -3.65 -10.35 7.84
N ALA A 42 -3.65 -11.10 6.73
CA ALA A 42 -2.73 -12.23 6.55
C ALA A 42 -1.30 -11.79 6.28
N LEU A 43 -1.10 -10.63 5.65
CA LEU A 43 0.22 -10.09 5.32
C LEU A 43 0.73 -9.14 6.42
N TRP A 44 -0.19 -8.38 7.05
CA TRP A 44 0.14 -7.34 8.04
C TRP A 44 -0.37 -7.73 9.44
N THR A 45 0.37 -8.64 10.07
CA THR A 45 0.05 -9.13 11.42
C THR A 45 0.41 -8.06 12.45
N GLY A 46 -0.58 -7.43 13.09
CA GLY A 46 -0.35 -6.46 14.18
C GLY A 46 -0.63 -5.00 13.85
N ALA A 47 -1.18 -4.68 12.67
CA ALA A 47 -1.58 -3.32 12.34
C ALA A 47 -2.57 -2.73 13.38
N PRO A 48 -2.26 -1.62 14.08
CA PRO A 48 -3.21 -0.98 14.99
C PRO A 48 -4.41 -0.46 14.20
N GLY A 49 -5.56 -0.24 14.85
CA GLY A 49 -6.75 0.27 14.14
C GLY A 49 -6.63 1.72 13.66
N ARG A 50 -5.63 2.46 14.14
CA ARG A 50 -5.36 3.86 13.79
C ARG A 50 -3.87 4.13 13.89
N LEU A 51 -3.36 5.01 13.03
CA LEU A 51 -1.97 5.44 13.00
C LEU A 51 -1.91 6.96 12.84
N LEU A 52 -1.02 7.62 13.59
CA LEU A 52 -0.74 9.04 13.41
C LEU A 52 0.38 9.21 12.39
N VAL A 53 0.09 9.84 11.25
CA VAL A 53 1.03 10.12 10.18
C VAL A 53 1.00 11.62 9.87
N ARG A 54 2.15 12.30 9.94
CA ARG A 54 2.27 13.75 9.67
C ARG A 54 1.15 14.59 10.36
N ASN A 55 0.91 14.34 11.64
CA ASN A 55 -0.15 15.00 12.42
C ASN A 55 -1.59 14.75 11.89
N HIS A 56 -1.80 13.64 11.19
CA HIS A 56 -3.10 13.16 10.71
C HIS A 56 -3.36 11.74 11.19
N VAL A 57 -4.58 11.46 11.65
CA VAL A 57 -4.97 10.11 12.05
C VAL A 57 -5.50 9.37 10.84
N VAL A 58 -4.75 8.35 10.43
CA VAL A 58 -5.11 7.40 9.37
C VAL A 58 -5.77 6.19 10.01
N ARG A 59 -6.96 5.82 9.54
CA ARG A 59 -7.69 4.65 10.02
C ARG A 59 -7.21 3.41 9.29
N LEU A 60 -6.82 2.41 10.06
CA LEU A 60 -6.32 1.14 9.53
C LEU A 60 -7.43 0.10 9.65
N HIS A 61 -7.94 -0.30 8.50
CA HIS A 61 -8.92 -1.35 8.37
C HIS A 61 -8.21 -2.64 7.97
N ARG A 62 -8.61 -3.75 8.59
CA ARG A 62 -8.10 -5.08 8.27
C ARG A 62 -9.15 -5.85 7.50
N THR A 63 -8.73 -6.51 6.43
CA THR A 63 -9.59 -7.44 5.69
C THR A 63 -8.93 -8.81 5.60
N THR A 64 -9.73 -9.85 5.77
CA THR A 64 -9.34 -11.25 5.52
C THR A 64 -9.66 -11.65 4.08
N SER A 65 -10.09 -10.72 3.23
CA SER A 65 -10.54 -11.03 1.87
C SER A 65 -9.39 -11.64 1.07
N ALA A 66 -9.58 -12.88 0.64
CA ALA A 66 -8.62 -13.67 -0.15
C ALA A 66 -8.37 -13.09 -1.55
N HIS A 67 -9.11 -12.07 -1.95
CA HIS A 67 -9.12 -11.56 -3.32
C HIS A 67 -7.85 -10.79 -3.73
N ALA A 68 -7.01 -10.39 -2.77
CA ALA A 68 -5.69 -9.83 -3.04
C ALA A 68 -4.82 -9.88 -1.76
N PRO A 69 -3.99 -10.91 -1.57
CA PRO A 69 -3.13 -11.02 -0.39
C PRO A 69 -2.11 -9.87 -0.29
N SER A 70 -1.65 -9.39 -1.44
CA SER A 70 -0.57 -8.41 -1.57
C SER A 70 -1.09 -7.07 -2.09
N THR A 71 -2.23 -6.59 -1.59
CA THR A 71 -2.78 -5.29 -2.01
C THR A 71 -3.25 -4.50 -0.80
N ILE A 72 -2.88 -3.22 -0.75
CA ILE A 72 -3.41 -2.24 0.19
C ILE A 72 -4.33 -1.29 -0.55
N VAL A 73 -5.38 -0.84 0.14
CA VAL A 73 -6.33 0.10 -0.43
C VAL A 73 -6.23 1.39 0.35
N LEU A 74 -5.84 2.47 -0.32
CA LEU A 74 -5.86 3.81 0.28
C LEU A 74 -7.18 4.49 -0.06
N MET A 75 -7.77 5.13 0.93
CA MET A 75 -8.98 5.91 0.80
C MET A 75 -8.65 7.35 1.16
N ALA A 76 -8.86 8.25 0.20
CA ALA A 76 -8.73 9.68 0.38
C ALA A 76 -10.09 10.35 0.22
N SER A 77 -10.50 11.06 1.26
CA SER A 77 -11.69 11.90 1.28
C SER A 77 -11.58 12.96 0.17
N GLY A 78 -12.32 12.75 -0.93
CA GLY A 78 -12.37 13.64 -2.09
C GLY A 78 -11.62 13.14 -3.34
N GLN A 79 -10.74 12.16 -3.23
CA GLN A 79 -10.01 11.57 -4.38
C GLN A 79 -10.40 10.11 -4.64
N GLY A 80 -11.09 9.47 -3.70
CA GLY A 80 -11.64 8.13 -3.85
C GLY A 80 -10.71 7.03 -3.36
N ARG A 81 -10.90 5.84 -3.92
CA ARG A 81 -10.18 4.60 -3.60
C ARG A 81 -8.98 4.43 -4.53
N ARG A 82 -7.81 4.12 -3.97
CA ARG A 82 -6.59 3.73 -4.70
C ARG A 82 -6.16 2.34 -4.26
N ASP A 83 -5.97 1.45 -5.22
CA ASP A 83 -5.47 0.09 -4.95
C ASP A 83 -3.96 0.05 -5.24
N LEU A 84 -3.14 -0.31 -4.25
CA LEU A 84 -1.69 -0.46 -4.43
C LEU A 84 -1.27 -1.89 -4.21
N LEU A 85 -0.46 -2.39 -5.13
CA LEU A 85 0.20 -3.68 -4.98
C LEU A 85 1.33 -3.57 -3.95
N VAL A 86 1.36 -4.47 -2.97
CA VAL A 86 2.47 -4.61 -2.02
C VAL A 86 3.45 -5.64 -2.56
N VAL A 87 4.69 -5.23 -2.77
CA VAL A 87 5.79 -6.15 -3.07
C VAL A 87 6.40 -6.60 -1.74
N PRO A 88 6.50 -7.91 -1.45
CA PRO A 88 7.12 -8.37 -0.20
C PRO A 88 8.57 -7.86 -0.09
N PRO A 89 9.03 -7.43 1.10
CA PRO A 89 10.44 -7.04 1.31
C PRO A 89 11.42 -8.19 1.05
N ASP A 90 10.98 -9.43 1.28
CA ASP A 90 11.77 -10.64 1.01
C ASP A 90 11.80 -11.01 -0.49
N ALA A 91 10.97 -10.36 -1.32
CA ALA A 91 10.96 -10.62 -2.74
C ALA A 91 12.23 -10.06 -3.39
N THR A 92 12.90 -10.86 -4.22
CA THR A 92 14.03 -10.39 -5.03
C THR A 92 13.60 -9.31 -6.01
N GLU A 93 14.52 -8.46 -6.48
CA GLU A 93 14.25 -7.46 -7.53
C GLU A 93 13.59 -8.07 -8.78
N GLN A 94 13.96 -9.30 -9.15
CA GLN A 94 13.35 -10.01 -10.26
C GLN A 94 11.90 -10.41 -9.98
N THR A 95 11.61 -10.86 -8.75
CA THR A 95 10.24 -11.16 -8.31
C THR A 95 9.40 -9.89 -8.22
N ALA A 96 9.97 -8.80 -7.71
CA ALA A 96 9.34 -7.49 -7.67
C ALA A 96 8.98 -7.01 -9.09
N ALA A 97 9.94 -7.03 -10.01
CA ALA A 97 9.71 -6.65 -11.41
C ALA A 97 8.65 -7.52 -12.09
N ALA A 98 8.63 -8.82 -11.81
CA ALA A 98 7.61 -9.74 -12.32
C ALA A 98 6.22 -9.43 -11.75
N LEU A 99 6.12 -9.09 -10.45
CA LEU A 99 4.86 -8.68 -9.81
C LEU A 99 4.35 -7.36 -10.38
N LEU A 100 5.21 -6.35 -10.54
CA LEU A 100 4.87 -5.08 -11.17
C LEU A 100 4.37 -5.28 -12.61
N SER A 101 5.09 -6.11 -13.38
CA SER A 101 4.71 -6.46 -14.75
C SER A 101 3.37 -7.20 -14.81
N ALA A 102 3.12 -8.14 -13.89
CA ALA A 102 1.86 -8.86 -13.78
C ALA A 102 0.68 -7.94 -13.41
N ALA A 103 0.94 -6.88 -12.64
CA ALA A 103 -0.04 -5.84 -12.33
C ALA A 103 -0.21 -4.80 -13.45
N GLY A 104 0.60 -4.87 -14.51
CA GLY A 104 0.59 -3.90 -15.61
C GLY A 104 1.13 -2.52 -15.20
N LEU A 105 1.96 -2.47 -14.16
CA LEU A 105 2.58 -1.24 -13.68
C LEU A 105 4.01 -1.14 -14.21
N PRO A 106 4.43 0.02 -14.75
CA PRO A 106 5.84 0.26 -15.00
C PRO A 106 6.62 0.27 -13.68
N ALA A 107 7.89 -0.14 -13.71
CA ALA A 107 8.76 -0.16 -12.53
C ALA A 107 8.83 1.22 -11.82
N GLU A 108 8.67 2.30 -12.59
CA GLU A 108 8.67 3.69 -12.15
C GLU A 108 7.42 4.10 -11.35
N GLN A 109 6.37 3.26 -11.34
CA GLN A 109 5.15 3.45 -10.55
C GLN A 109 5.19 2.63 -9.25
N GLY A 110 6.36 2.06 -8.94
CA GLY A 110 6.68 1.54 -7.62
C GLY A 110 7.18 2.68 -6.72
N PHE A 111 6.52 2.87 -5.59
CA PHE A 111 6.98 3.72 -4.51
C PHE A 111 7.91 2.89 -3.61
N PRO A 112 9.24 3.09 -3.66
CA PRO A 112 10.13 2.49 -2.67
C PRO A 112 9.85 3.13 -1.31
N ALA A 113 9.83 2.33 -0.24
CA ALA A 113 10.02 2.91 1.08
C ALA A 113 11.43 3.53 1.12
N SER A 114 11.57 4.78 1.60
CA SER A 114 12.87 5.45 1.78
C SER A 114 13.39 5.33 3.20
#